data_AF-A0A0R0AQ02-F1
#
_entry.id   AF-A0A0R0AQ02-F1
#
_cell.length_a   1.000
_cell.length_b   1.000
_cell.length_c   1.000
_cell.angle_alpha   90.00
_cell.angle_beta   90.00
_cell.angle_gamma   90.00
#
_symmetry.space_group_name_H-M   'P 1'
#
loop_
_entity.id
_entity.type
_entity.pdbx_description
1 polymer ?
#
loop_
_entity_poly.entity_id
_entity_poly.type
_entity_poly.pdbx_seq_one_letter_code
_entity_poly.pdbx_strand_id
1 'polypeptide(L)' 'MDTMTLDQISQRIAELRAEHRSLDERIARLAANPDDELEAKRLKRRKLQLKDCIGKLEAMLIPDEPA' A
#
# COMPACT_ATOMS: atom_id res chain seq x y z
N MET A 1 -12.60 23.32 -0.51
CA MET A 1 -11.59 22.35 -0.95
C MET A 1 -11.01 21.77 0.31
N ASP A 2 -11.42 20.57 0.69
CA ASP A 2 -10.90 19.91 1.89
C ASP A 2 -9.48 19.45 1.61
N THR A 3 -8.51 20.35 1.82
CA THR A 3 -7.10 20.00 1.81
C THR A 3 -6.87 19.05 2.98
N MET A 4 -6.62 17.76 2.71
CA MET A 4 -6.24 16.81 3.75
C MET A 4 -5.06 17.38 4.54
N THR A 5 -5.21 17.40 5.87
CA THR A 5 -4.15 17.86 6.77
C THR A 5 -3.00 16.85 6.81
N LEU A 6 -1.78 17.29 7.17
CA LEU A 6 -0.61 16.40 7.27
C LEU A 6 -0.85 15.21 8.22
N ASP A 7 -1.61 15.43 9.29
CA ASP A 7 -1.99 14.39 10.24
C ASP A 7 -2.92 13.33 9.61
N GLN A 8 -3.93 13.77 8.85
CA GLN A 8 -4.81 12.88 8.10
C GLN A 8 -4.05 12.07 7.04
N ILE A 9 -3.09 12.69 6.35
CA ILE A 9 -2.24 12.00 5.38
C ILE A 9 -1.37 10.95 6.09
N SER A 10 -0.76 11.29 7.22
CA SER A 10 0.05 10.38 8.03
C SER A 10 -0.76 9.20 8.56
N GLN A 11 -1.96 9.45 9.07
CA GLN A 11 -2.89 8.41 9.50
C GLN A 11 -3.26 7.50 8.34
N ARG A 12 -3.56 8.08 7.17
CA ARG A 12 -3.90 7.32 5.97
C ARG A 12 -2.75 6.43 5.50
N ILE A 13 -1.51 6.93 5.54
CA ILE A 13 -0.31 6.13 5.25
C ILE A 13 -0.19 4.96 6.23
N ALA A 14 -0.42 5.18 7.53
CA ALA A 14 -0.35 4.13 8.53
C ALA A 14 -1.39 3.01 8.27
N GLU A 15 -2.62 3.39 7.92
CA GLU A 15 -3.68 2.45 7.52
C GLU A 15 -3.28 1.63 6.28
N LEU A 16 -2.82 2.30 5.22
CA LEU A 16 -2.41 1.64 3.98
C LEU A 16 -1.22 0.70 4.21
N ARG A 17 -0.27 1.08 5.06
CA ARG A 17 0.86 0.22 5.46
C ARG A 17 0.40 -1.01 6.24
N ALA A 18 -0.60 -0.88 7.10
CA ALA A 18 -1.20 -2.01 7.82
C ALA A 18 -1.92 -2.97 6.85
N GLU A 19 -2.72 -2.45 5.91
CA GLU A 19 -3.37 -3.27 4.88
C GLU A 19 -2.33 -3.97 4.00
N HIS A 20 -1.28 -3.26 3.59
CA HIS A 20 -0.18 -3.82 2.81
C HIS A 20 0.52 -4.99 3.52
N ARG A 21 0.79 -4.88 4.83
CA ARG A 21 1.35 -6.00 5.62
C ARG A 21 0.41 -7.20 5.67
N SER A 22 -0.88 -6.97 5.90
CA SER A 22 -1.89 -8.04 5.90
C SER A 22 -1.99 -8.77 4.55
N LEU A 23 -1.93 -8.02 3.44
CA LEU A 23 -1.86 -8.61 2.11
C LEU A 23 -0.59 -9.45 1.91
N ASP A 24 0.53 -9.03 2.47
CA ASP A 24 1.79 -9.75 2.35
C ASP A 24 1.74 -11.12 3.05
N GLU A 25 1.22 -11.15 4.27
CA GLU A 25 1.00 -12.41 5.00
C GLU A 25 0.05 -13.34 4.26
N ARG A 26 -1.01 -12.79 3.63
CA ARG A 26 -1.96 -13.57 2.83
C ARG A 26 -1.30 -14.12 1.57
N ILE A 27 -0.48 -13.34 0.87
CA ILE A 27 0.31 -13.80 -0.28
C ILE A 27 1.28 -14.91 0.14
N ALA A 28 1.96 -14.77 1.28
CA ALA A 28 2.88 -15.78 1.79
C ALA A 28 2.18 -17.12 2.05
N ARG A 29 0.95 -17.10 2.58
CA ARG A 29 0.13 -18.30 2.76
C ARG A 29 -0.30 -18.93 1.42
N LEU A 30 -0.71 -18.11 0.45
CA LEU A 30 -1.15 -18.58 -0.86
C LEU A 30 0.01 -19.11 -1.71
N ALA A 31 1.23 -18.64 -1.49
CA ALA A 31 2.41 -19.10 -2.22
C ALA A 31 2.74 -20.59 -1.99
N ALA A 32 2.17 -21.20 -0.95
CA ALA A 32 2.33 -22.63 -0.67
C ALA A 32 1.44 -23.53 -1.57
N ASN A 33 0.44 -22.96 -2.26
CA ASN A 33 -0.52 -23.71 -3.07
C ASN A 33 -0.47 -23.27 -4.55
N PRO A 34 -0.19 -24.18 -5.50
CA PRO A 34 -0.15 -23.88 -6.93
C PRO A 34 -1.50 -23.42 -7.52
N ASP A 35 -2.63 -23.93 -6.99
CA ASP A 35 -3.97 -23.62 -7.50
C ASP A 35 -4.38 -22.15 -7.25
N ASP A 36 -3.72 -21.50 -6.29
CA ASP A 36 -3.99 -20.14 -5.88
C ASP A 36 -3.23 -19.08 -6.70
N GLU A 37 -2.56 -19.46 -7.80
CA GLU A 37 -1.69 -18.56 -8.57
C GLU A 37 -2.41 -17.30 -9.08
N LEU A 38 -3.68 -17.42 -9.48
CA LEU A 38 -4.49 -16.28 -9.93
C LEU A 38 -4.82 -15.33 -8.78
N GLU A 39 -5.17 -15.86 -7.61
CA GLU A 39 -5.46 -15.07 -6.41
C GLU A 39 -4.17 -14.40 -5.91
N ALA A 40 -3.05 -15.11 -5.89
CA ALA A 40 -1.74 -14.56 -5.56
C ALA A 40 -1.35 -13.42 -6.51
N LYS A 41 -1.60 -13.55 -7.82
CA LYS A 41 -1.40 -12.47 -8.81
C LYS A 41 -2.26 -11.25 -8.51
N ARG A 42 -3.54 -11.43 -8.17
CA ARG A 42 -4.46 -10.34 -7.79
C ARG A 42 -4.00 -9.60 -6.54
N LEU A 43 -3.62 -10.34 -5.50
CA LEU A 43 -3.15 -9.76 -4.25
C LEU A 43 -1.82 -9.01 -4.43
N LYS A 44 -0.88 -9.54 -5.22
CA LYS A 44 0.36 -8.85 -5.56
C LYS A 44 0.10 -7.52 -6.29
N ARG A 45 -0.86 -7.50 -7.22
CA ARG A 45 -1.28 -6.26 -7.90
C ARG A 45 -1.87 -5.25 -6.93
N ARG A 46 -2.74 -5.68 -6.01
CA ARG A 46 -3.31 -4.82 -4.97
C ARG A 46 -2.23 -4.29 -4.02
N LYS A 47 -1.28 -5.13 -3.62
CA LYS A 47 -0.11 -4.75 -2.82
C LYS A 47 0.71 -3.65 -3.51
N LEU A 48 0.95 -3.78 -4.81
CA LEU A 48 1.64 -2.75 -5.61
C LEU A 48 0.86 -1.43 -5.62
N GLN A 49 -0.45 -1.48 -5.84
CA GLN A 49 -1.30 -0.28 -5.80
C GLN A 49 -1.27 0.42 -4.44
N LEU A 50 -1.29 -0.32 -3.34
CA LEU A 50 -1.16 0.26 -2.00
C LEU A 50 0.20 0.93 -1.81
N LYS A 51 1.28 0.30 -2.27
CA LYS A 51 2.64 0.88 -2.24
C LYS A 51 2.69 2.18 -3.02
N ASP A 52 2.12 2.23 -4.23
CA ASP A 52 2.09 3.43 -5.06
C ASP A 52 1.25 4.54 -4.40
N CYS A 53 0.11 4.20 -3.80
CA CYS A 53 -0.72 5.15 -3.04
C CYS A 53 0.03 5.70 -1.82
N ILE A 54 0.74 4.85 -1.07
CA ILE A 54 1.58 5.27 0.05
C ILE A 54 2.64 6.26 -0.44
N GLY A 55 3.38 5.92 -1.51
CA GLY A 55 4.41 6.81 -2.05
C GLY A 55 3.87 8.16 -2.51
N LYS A 56 2.66 8.20 -3.10
CA LYS A 56 2.00 9.47 -3.45
C LYS A 56 1.64 10.30 -2.22
N LEU A 57 1.12 9.68 -1.17
CA LEU A 57 0.79 10.37 0.08
C LEU A 57 2.06 10.84 0.82
N GLU A 58 3.12 10.04 0.81
CA GLU A 58 4.43 10.40 1.36
C GLU A 58 5.05 11.58 0.60
N ALA A 59 4.93 11.60 -0.73
CA ALA A 59 5.36 12.74 -1.55
C ALA A 59 4.56 14.02 -1.26
N MET A 60 3.30 13.92 -0.79
CA MET A 60 2.54 15.08 -0.32
C MET A 60 2.98 15.57 1.07
N LEU A 61 3.65 14.72 1.86
CA LEU A 61 4.19 15.08 3.19
C LEU A 61 5.61 15.65 3.12
N ILE A 62 6.39 15.33 2.07
CA ILE A 62 7.74 15.85 1.87
C ILE A 62 7.63 17.10 1.01
N PRO A 63 7.87 18.31 1.57
CA PRO A 63 7.93 19.51 0.75
C PRO A 63 9.25 19.49 -0.03
N ASP A 64 9.17 19.10 -1.30
CA ASP A 64 10.20 19.16 -2.34
C ASP A 64 11.65 18.88 -1.89
N GLU A 65 12.11 17.65 -2.09
CA GLU A 65 13.52 17.44 -2.46
C GLU A 65 13.52 17.00 -3.93
N PRO A 66 14.02 17.84 -4.87
CA PRO A 66 14.03 17.50 -6.28
C PRO A 66 14.95 16.31 -6.50
N ALA A 67 14.39 15.22 -7.04
CA ALA A 67 15.14 14.07 -7.52
C ALA A 67 15.98 14.43 -8.76
#